data_AF-A0A2W5V6U0-F1
#
_entry.id   AF-A0A2W5V6U0-F1
#
_cell.length_a   1.000
_cell.length_b   1.000
_cell.length_c   1.000
_cell.angle_alpha   90.00
_cell.angle_beta   90.00
_cell.angle_gamma   90.00
#
_symmetry.space_group_name_H-M   'P 1'
#
loop_
_entity.id
_entity.type
_entity.pdbx_description
1 polymer ?
#
loop_
_entity_poly.entity_id
_entity_poly.type
_entity_poly.pdbx_seq_one_letter_code
_entity_poly.pdbx_strand_id
1 'polypeptide(L)'
;MSALVLSSPLKGWIASLEEVPDAVFAGRMLGDGVAIDPLGGVLVAPCDGVVVSAHRAGHAVTLRSAAGAEILMHVGLETVALGGEGFEPCVREGQAVKAGDVLIRFDLDLLAQRAKSLITPVVITNPEAFEIVRREQDAAVEAGGFLMELRPVAGAGVSNAAEPRNEITRQVTVPLMHGIHARPAARIAELAKTFAAETALVTGERRSSARSPVGLMALAVRHGDAIQVLASGVDAEAAVAAIAALIESGMGEGAPVAAKTASAPAPAAIAAPEPLAPAALPADGVLKGVLAASGLAIGKAVRLASSDIAVREDGQGAASEDAALVAALDKVR
;
A
#
# COMPACT_ATOMS: atom_id res chain seq x y z
N MET A 1 -34.55 -0.75 -5.20
CA MET A 1 -33.18 -1.28 -5.09
C MET A 1 -32.76 -1.10 -3.64
N SER A 2 -32.37 -2.18 -2.97
CA SER A 2 -32.11 -2.19 -1.54
C SER A 2 -30.76 -1.52 -1.25
N ALA A 3 -30.70 -0.72 -0.18
CA ALA A 3 -29.44 -0.19 0.31
C ALA A 3 -28.53 -1.33 0.81
N LEU A 4 -27.23 -1.21 0.61
CA LEU A 4 -26.22 -2.16 1.11
C LEU A 4 -25.58 -1.57 2.37
N VAL A 5 -25.74 -2.25 3.49
CA VAL A 5 -25.09 -1.88 4.75
C VAL A 5 -23.77 -2.63 4.87
N LEU A 6 -22.71 -1.90 5.18
CA LEU A 6 -21.39 -2.45 5.49
C LEU A 6 -21.16 -2.39 6.99
N SER A 7 -20.74 -3.52 7.57
CA SER A 7 -20.27 -3.58 8.95
C SER A 7 -18.80 -3.20 9.04
N SER A 8 -18.35 -2.77 10.22
CA SER A 8 -16.95 -2.47 10.48
C SER A 8 -16.11 -3.74 10.34
N PRO A 9 -15.09 -3.75 9.47
CA PRO A 9 -14.21 -4.90 9.31
C PRO A 9 -13.18 -5.02 10.44
N LEU A 10 -13.10 -4.03 11.33
CA LEU A 10 -12.16 -3.95 12.44
C LEU A 10 -12.85 -3.42 13.70
N LYS A 11 -12.30 -3.77 14.85
CA LYS A 11 -12.49 -2.99 16.08
C LYS A 11 -11.55 -1.79 16.03
N GLY A 12 -12.03 -0.59 16.37
CA GLY A 12 -11.17 0.59 16.38
C GLY A 12 -11.89 1.92 16.53
N TRP A 13 -11.19 2.99 16.19
CA TRP A 13 -11.74 4.34 16.05
C TRP A 13 -11.99 4.66 14.58
N ILE A 14 -13.21 5.05 14.23
CA ILE A 14 -13.55 5.45 12.86
C ILE A 14 -13.16 6.91 12.67
N ALA A 15 -12.31 7.17 11.67
CA ALA A 15 -11.83 8.48 11.29
C ALA A 15 -12.31 8.85 9.88
N SER A 16 -12.34 10.15 9.59
CA SER A 16 -12.54 10.63 8.22
C SER A 16 -11.36 10.20 7.32
N LEU A 17 -11.63 9.94 6.04
CA LEU A 17 -10.55 9.72 5.07
C LEU A 17 -9.58 10.91 4.99
N GLU A 18 -10.06 12.13 5.23
CA GLU A 18 -9.26 13.35 5.18
C GLU A 18 -8.16 13.40 6.25
N GLU A 19 -8.30 12.63 7.32
CA GLU A 19 -7.33 12.51 8.41
C GLU A 19 -6.23 11.48 8.13
N VAL A 20 -6.39 10.67 7.07
CA VAL A 20 -5.40 9.67 6.68
C VAL A 20 -4.14 10.38 6.18
N PRO A 21 -2.94 10.12 6.74
CA PRO A 21 -1.69 10.77 6.33
C PRO A 21 -1.11 10.18 5.03
N ASP A 22 -1.96 10.04 4.02
CA ASP A 22 -1.64 9.66 2.65
C ASP A 22 -2.57 10.38 1.68
N ALA A 23 -1.99 11.15 0.75
CA ALA A 23 -2.73 12.01 -0.17
C ALA A 23 -3.68 11.24 -1.11
N VAL A 24 -3.43 9.96 -1.38
CA VAL A 24 -4.30 9.16 -2.25
C VAL A 24 -5.61 8.82 -1.55
N PHE A 25 -5.54 8.47 -0.28
CA PHE A 25 -6.72 8.18 0.53
C PHE A 25 -7.41 9.47 0.98
N ALA A 26 -6.67 10.45 1.50
CA ALA A 26 -7.24 11.74 1.91
C ALA A 26 -7.85 12.52 0.75
N GLY A 27 -7.26 12.40 -0.45
CA GLY A 27 -7.78 13.00 -1.68
C GLY A 27 -8.89 12.19 -2.36
N ARG A 28 -9.34 11.06 -1.78
CA ARG A 28 -10.35 10.15 -2.34
C ARG A 28 -10.05 9.66 -3.76
N MET A 29 -8.77 9.60 -4.16
CA MET A 29 -8.35 9.23 -5.51
C MET A 29 -8.65 7.75 -5.83
N LEU A 30 -8.65 6.89 -4.81
CA LEU A 30 -9.01 5.47 -4.93
C LEU A 30 -10.52 5.21 -4.84
N GLY A 31 -11.27 6.16 -4.27
CA GLY A 31 -12.65 5.95 -3.84
C GLY A 31 -13.00 6.76 -2.60
N ASP A 32 -14.29 6.80 -2.27
CA ASP A 32 -14.80 7.40 -1.04
C ASP A 32 -15.06 6.33 0.03
N GLY A 33 -15.11 6.72 1.30
CA GLY A 33 -15.19 5.77 2.41
C GLY A 33 -14.91 6.42 3.76
N VAL A 34 -14.32 5.62 4.64
CA VAL A 34 -13.83 6.01 5.96
C VAL A 34 -12.49 5.31 6.23
N ALA A 35 -11.83 5.67 7.33
CA ALA A 35 -10.67 4.93 7.81
C ALA A 35 -10.90 4.46 9.25
N ILE A 36 -10.19 3.41 9.66
CA ILE A 36 -10.27 2.87 11.02
C ILE A 36 -8.87 2.81 11.62
N ASP A 37 -8.65 3.43 12.77
CA ASP A 37 -7.46 3.18 13.60
C ASP A 37 -7.70 1.92 14.45
N PRO A 38 -7.05 0.79 14.13
CA PRO A 38 -7.41 -0.51 14.67
C PRO A 38 -7.00 -0.68 16.14
N LEU A 39 -7.90 -1.25 16.92
CA LEU A 39 -7.66 -1.73 18.29
C LEU A 39 -7.68 -3.28 18.38
N GLY A 40 -7.67 -3.96 17.23
CA GLY A 40 -7.57 -5.42 17.14
C GLY A 40 -6.86 -5.87 15.86
N GLY A 41 -6.20 -7.03 15.92
CA GLY A 41 -5.36 -7.57 14.83
C GLY A 41 -6.08 -8.51 13.86
N VAL A 42 -7.40 -8.37 13.68
CA VAL A 42 -8.20 -9.26 12.82
C VAL A 42 -9.12 -8.44 11.93
N LEU A 43 -8.84 -8.42 10.63
CA LEU A 43 -9.69 -7.86 9.60
C LEU A 43 -10.73 -8.91 9.18
N VAL A 44 -12.01 -8.56 9.25
CA VAL A 44 -13.14 -9.42 8.86
C VAL A 44 -13.91 -8.83 7.67
N ALA A 45 -14.70 -9.67 6.99
CA ALA A 45 -15.51 -9.23 5.86
C ALA A 45 -16.64 -8.29 6.32
N PRO A 46 -16.78 -7.09 5.72
CA PRO A 46 -17.81 -6.11 6.07
C PRO A 46 -19.20 -6.45 5.50
N CYS A 47 -19.28 -7.40 4.57
CA CYS A 47 -20.52 -7.89 3.95
C CYS A 47 -20.26 -9.23 3.26
N ASP A 48 -21.35 -9.87 2.81
CA ASP A 48 -21.26 -11.04 1.93
C ASP A 48 -20.73 -10.63 0.54
N GLY A 49 -19.82 -11.43 -0.01
CA GLY A 49 -19.23 -11.12 -1.31
C GLY A 49 -18.20 -12.14 -1.78
N VAL A 50 -17.44 -11.73 -2.80
CA VAL A 50 -16.34 -12.51 -3.37
C VAL A 50 -15.07 -11.67 -3.31
N VAL A 51 -13.96 -12.31 -2.93
CA VAL A 51 -12.63 -11.70 -2.95
C VAL A 51 -12.21 -11.48 -4.41
N VAL A 52 -12.13 -10.22 -4.82
CA VAL A 52 -11.71 -9.82 -6.18
C VAL A 52 -10.20 -9.71 -6.27
N SER A 53 -9.56 -9.31 -5.18
CA SER A 53 -8.11 -9.20 -5.11
C SER A 53 -7.66 -9.40 -3.66
N ALA A 54 -6.61 -10.17 -3.48
CA ALA A 54 -5.87 -10.27 -2.23
C ALA A 54 -4.41 -9.93 -2.53
N HIS A 55 -3.90 -8.86 -1.93
CA HIS A 55 -2.56 -8.40 -2.23
C HIS A 55 -1.52 -9.43 -1.76
N ARG A 56 -0.47 -9.66 -2.56
CA ARG A 56 0.56 -10.69 -2.29
C ARG A 56 1.24 -10.57 -0.93
N ALA A 57 1.38 -9.35 -0.42
CA ALA A 57 1.98 -9.05 0.88
C ALA A 57 0.96 -9.11 2.03
N GLY A 58 -0.26 -9.60 1.79
CA GLY A 58 -1.26 -9.86 2.82
C GLY A 58 -1.90 -8.65 3.48
N HIS A 59 -1.53 -7.42 3.13
CA HIS A 59 -2.02 -6.20 3.81
C HIS A 59 -3.31 -5.61 3.23
N ALA A 60 -3.79 -6.05 2.06
CA ALA A 60 -4.97 -5.47 1.44
C ALA A 60 -5.84 -6.52 0.75
N VAL A 61 -7.16 -6.36 0.87
CA VAL A 61 -8.17 -7.22 0.25
C VAL A 61 -9.27 -6.34 -0.35
N THR A 62 -9.68 -6.64 -1.58
CA THR A 62 -10.87 -6.05 -2.20
C THR A 62 -11.97 -7.10 -2.32
N LEU A 63 -13.14 -6.80 -1.78
CA LEU A 63 -14.35 -7.60 -1.96
C LEU A 63 -15.28 -6.97 -2.98
N ARG A 64 -16.03 -7.80 -3.70
CA ARG A 64 -17.21 -7.37 -4.46
C ARG A 64 -18.45 -8.00 -3.85
N SER A 65 -19.39 -7.16 -3.44
CA SER A 65 -20.68 -7.63 -2.91
C SER A 65 -21.55 -8.22 -4.02
N ALA A 66 -22.60 -8.95 -3.64
CA ALA A 66 -23.58 -9.45 -4.60
C ALA A 66 -24.29 -8.33 -5.38
N ALA A 67 -24.38 -7.12 -4.81
CA ALA A 67 -24.91 -5.94 -5.48
C ALA A 67 -23.94 -5.34 -6.50
N GLY A 68 -22.65 -5.70 -6.45
CA GLY A 68 -21.60 -5.17 -7.33
C GLY A 68 -20.76 -4.03 -6.73
N ALA A 69 -20.97 -3.67 -5.46
CA ALA A 69 -20.10 -2.69 -4.79
C ALA A 69 -18.71 -3.29 -4.59
N GLU A 70 -17.65 -2.55 -4.91
CA GLU A 70 -16.27 -2.97 -4.70
C GLU A 70 -15.67 -2.24 -3.49
N ILE A 71 -15.28 -3.01 -2.47
CA ILE A 71 -14.81 -2.52 -1.18
C ILE A 71 -13.35 -2.91 -1.01
N LEU A 72 -12.45 -1.94 -1.05
CA LEU A 72 -11.03 -2.10 -0.73
C LEU A 72 -10.81 -1.83 0.76
N MET A 73 -10.19 -2.79 1.45
CA MET A 73 -9.68 -2.65 2.81
C MET A 73 -8.15 -2.74 2.76
N HIS A 74 -7.47 -1.68 3.18
CA HIS A 74 -6.01 -1.58 3.12
C HIS A 74 -5.43 -1.39 4.53
N VAL A 75 -4.84 -2.43 5.11
CA VAL A 75 -4.32 -2.38 6.48
C VAL A 75 -3.05 -1.55 6.55
N GLY A 76 -3.11 -0.45 7.31
CA GLY A 76 -2.03 0.50 7.49
C GLY A 76 -1.62 1.26 6.22
N LEU A 77 -0.61 2.11 6.36
CA LEU A 77 -0.02 2.88 5.26
C LEU A 77 1.41 2.45 4.97
N GLU A 78 1.75 2.39 3.69
CA GLU A 78 3.09 1.98 3.20
C GLU A 78 3.50 0.56 3.63
N THR A 79 2.54 -0.26 4.05
CA THR A 79 2.73 -1.65 4.51
C THR A 79 3.19 -2.62 3.42
N VAL A 80 3.16 -2.20 2.15
CA VAL A 80 3.79 -2.94 1.04
C VAL A 80 5.30 -3.11 1.24
N ALA A 81 5.97 -2.15 1.89
CA ALA A 81 7.41 -2.20 2.14
C ALA A 81 7.80 -3.31 3.13
N LEU A 82 6.85 -3.78 3.95
CA LEU A 82 7.06 -4.87 4.92
C LEU A 82 7.13 -6.26 4.27
N GLY A 83 6.83 -6.36 2.97
CA GLY A 83 7.00 -7.62 2.24
C GLY A 83 6.14 -8.79 2.74
N GLY A 84 5.11 -8.52 3.54
CA GLY A 84 4.24 -9.53 4.17
C GLY A 84 4.55 -9.83 5.63
N GLU A 85 5.60 -9.24 6.20
CA GLU A 85 5.89 -9.38 7.62
C GLU A 85 4.77 -8.76 8.48
N GLY A 86 4.30 -9.50 9.47
CA GLY A 86 3.19 -9.10 10.34
C GLY A 86 1.80 -9.34 9.76
N PHE A 87 1.67 -9.96 8.59
CA PHE A 87 0.38 -10.29 7.97
C PHE A 87 0.22 -11.80 7.73
N GLU A 88 -0.96 -12.31 8.04
CA GLU A 88 -1.41 -13.68 7.74
C GLU A 88 -2.75 -13.58 6.96
N PRO A 89 -2.70 -13.65 5.61
CA PRO A 89 -3.92 -13.65 4.81
C PRO A 89 -4.67 -14.97 4.97
N CYS A 90 -5.96 -14.90 5.29
CA CYS A 90 -6.83 -16.06 5.53
C CYS A 90 -7.73 -16.39 4.32
N VAL A 91 -7.64 -15.61 3.25
CA VAL A 91 -8.46 -15.76 2.04
C VAL A 91 -7.61 -15.70 0.78
N ARG A 92 -8.18 -16.21 -0.32
CA ARG A 92 -7.60 -16.15 -1.66
C ARG A 92 -8.54 -15.49 -2.65
N GLU A 93 -7.99 -14.99 -3.75
CA GLU A 93 -8.77 -14.46 -4.87
C GLU A 93 -9.80 -15.48 -5.38
N GLY A 94 -11.00 -15.00 -5.71
CA GLY A 94 -12.13 -15.81 -6.15
C GLY A 94 -12.91 -16.50 -5.02
N GLN A 95 -12.45 -16.44 -3.76
CA GLN A 95 -13.15 -17.03 -2.62
C GLN A 95 -14.42 -16.24 -2.28
N ALA A 96 -15.53 -16.95 -2.09
CA ALA A 96 -16.75 -16.38 -1.50
C ALA A 96 -16.59 -16.29 0.02
N VAL A 97 -17.05 -15.18 0.60
CA VAL A 97 -17.00 -14.88 2.04
C VAL A 97 -18.36 -14.37 2.52
N LYS A 98 -18.66 -14.59 3.79
CA LYS A 98 -19.79 -14.01 4.50
C LYS A 98 -19.34 -12.90 5.43
N ALA A 99 -20.24 -11.99 5.77
CA ALA A 99 -19.99 -10.95 6.75
C ALA A 99 -19.44 -11.57 8.07
N GLY A 100 -18.34 -11.02 8.56
CA GLY A 100 -17.63 -11.51 9.74
C GLY A 100 -16.58 -12.60 9.51
N ASP A 101 -16.49 -13.18 8.31
CA ASP A 101 -15.40 -14.13 7.98
C ASP A 101 -14.04 -13.44 8.05
N VAL A 102 -13.03 -14.13 8.57
CA VAL A 102 -11.68 -13.58 8.72
C VAL A 102 -11.00 -13.46 7.35
N LEU A 103 -10.55 -12.25 7.04
CA LEU A 103 -9.83 -11.94 5.80
C LEU A 103 -8.32 -11.91 6.00
N ILE A 104 -7.86 -11.18 7.03
CA ILE A 104 -6.44 -11.02 7.35
C ILE A 104 -6.28 -11.01 8.88
N ARG A 105 -5.34 -11.78 9.39
CA ARG A 105 -4.80 -11.58 10.74
C ARG A 105 -3.50 -10.80 10.65
N PHE A 106 -3.25 -9.92 11.59
CA PHE A 106 -2.04 -9.11 11.59
C PHE A 106 -1.56 -8.77 13.00
N ASP A 107 -0.26 -8.55 13.12
CA ASP A 107 0.43 -8.20 14.37
C ASP A 107 0.44 -6.69 14.54
N LEU A 108 -0.45 -6.18 15.41
CA LEU A 108 -0.55 -4.74 15.69
C LEU A 108 0.75 -4.15 16.23
N ASP A 109 1.45 -4.87 17.11
CA ASP A 109 2.65 -4.36 17.78
C ASP A 109 3.82 -4.25 16.80
N LEU A 110 3.97 -5.25 15.93
CA LEU A 110 4.97 -5.22 14.86
C LEU A 110 4.67 -4.10 13.87
N LEU A 111 3.41 -3.98 13.42
CA LEU A 111 3.02 -2.98 12.46
C LEU A 111 3.11 -1.56 13.04
N ALA A 112 2.79 -1.34 14.32
CA ALA A 112 2.94 -0.04 14.99
C ALA A 112 4.41 0.45 14.98
N GLN A 113 5.36 -0.48 15.04
CA GLN A 113 6.79 -0.17 15.06
C GLN A 113 7.39 0.06 13.66
N ARG A 114 6.79 -0.54 12.61
CA ARG A 114 7.41 -0.62 11.28
C ARG A 114 6.61 0.02 10.16
N ALA A 115 5.29 0.09 10.29
CA ALA A 115 4.44 0.78 9.34
C ALA A 115 4.46 2.29 9.62
N LYS A 116 4.18 3.09 8.58
CA LYS A 116 4.06 4.54 8.73
C LYS A 116 2.83 4.92 9.58
N SER A 117 1.76 4.14 9.47
CA SER A 117 0.54 4.26 10.26
C SER A 117 -0.24 2.95 10.21
N LEU A 118 -0.98 2.65 11.26
CA LEU A 118 -1.92 1.52 11.33
C LEU A 118 -3.31 1.84 10.76
N ILE A 119 -3.58 3.13 10.53
CA ILE A 119 -4.88 3.58 10.02
C ILE A 119 -5.22 2.79 8.75
N THR A 120 -6.39 2.19 8.74
CA THR A 120 -6.85 1.24 7.73
C THR A 120 -7.98 1.86 6.93
N PRO A 121 -7.72 2.36 5.71
CA PRO A 121 -8.78 2.81 4.81
C PRO A 121 -9.73 1.68 4.42
N VAL A 122 -11.03 1.98 4.46
CA VAL A 122 -12.12 1.13 3.95
C VAL A 122 -12.89 1.96 2.92
N VAL A 123 -12.64 1.69 1.64
CA VAL A 123 -13.07 2.56 0.53
C VAL A 123 -13.87 1.82 -0.54
N ILE A 124 -14.84 2.53 -1.11
CA ILE A 124 -15.66 2.09 -2.25
C ILE A 124 -14.99 2.55 -3.53
N THR A 125 -14.53 1.60 -4.33
CA THR A 125 -13.64 1.86 -5.47
C THR A 125 -14.35 2.04 -6.81
N ASN A 126 -15.67 1.88 -6.82
CA ASN A 126 -16.56 2.13 -7.95
C ASN A 126 -17.66 3.16 -7.60
N PRO A 127 -17.28 4.41 -7.25
CA PRO A 127 -18.22 5.46 -6.83
C PRO A 127 -19.24 5.87 -7.91
N GLU A 128 -18.97 5.56 -9.18
CA GLU A 128 -19.92 5.72 -10.28
C GLU A 128 -21.12 4.76 -10.19
N ALA A 129 -20.96 3.65 -9.47
CA ALA A 129 -21.99 2.64 -9.27
C ALA A 129 -22.64 2.69 -7.90
N PHE A 130 -21.93 3.19 -6.88
CA PHE A 130 -22.41 3.25 -5.51
C PHE A 130 -22.03 4.57 -4.85
N GLU A 131 -23.01 5.21 -4.22
CA GLU A 131 -22.79 6.38 -3.38
C GLU A 131 -22.96 6.03 -1.89
N ILE A 132 -22.17 6.66 -1.03
CA ILE A 132 -22.29 6.53 0.42
C ILE A 132 -23.37 7.50 0.90
N VAL A 133 -24.51 6.97 1.36
CA VAL A 133 -25.65 7.78 1.84
C VAL A 133 -25.58 8.05 3.34
N ARG A 134 -24.89 7.18 4.08
CA ARG A 134 -24.65 7.34 5.52
C ARG A 134 -23.31 6.70 5.87
N ARG A 135 -22.54 7.34 6.76
CA ARG A 135 -21.29 6.79 7.31
C ARG A 135 -21.15 7.20 8.76
N GLU A 136 -20.52 6.34 9.54
CA GLU A 136 -20.10 6.65 10.90
C GLU A 136 -18.72 7.33 10.87
N GLN A 137 -18.47 8.30 11.75
CA GLN A 137 -17.21 9.03 11.87
C GLN A 137 -17.02 9.48 13.33
N ASP A 138 -15.77 9.65 13.75
CA ASP A 138 -15.39 10.12 15.09
C ASP A 138 -16.01 9.29 16.23
N ALA A 139 -16.05 7.97 16.02
CA ALA A 139 -16.70 7.04 16.92
C ALA A 139 -15.89 5.74 17.10
N ALA A 140 -15.96 5.19 18.31
CA ALA A 140 -15.46 3.84 18.57
C ALA A 140 -16.42 2.80 17.99
N VAL A 141 -15.86 1.73 17.43
CA VAL A 141 -16.62 0.64 16.80
C VAL A 141 -16.03 -0.72 17.14
N GLU A 142 -16.89 -1.71 17.36
CA GLU A 142 -16.51 -3.12 17.43
C GLU A 142 -16.59 -3.75 16.03
N ALA A 143 -15.80 -4.81 15.78
CA ALA A 143 -15.93 -5.56 14.54
C ALA A 143 -17.37 -6.08 14.36
N GLY A 144 -17.95 -5.87 13.18
CA GLY A 144 -19.37 -6.17 12.91
C GLY A 144 -20.36 -5.04 13.26
N GLY A 145 -19.92 -3.96 13.92
CA GLY A 145 -20.74 -2.75 14.14
C GLY A 145 -21.10 -2.03 12.83
N PHE A 146 -22.04 -1.09 12.85
CA PHE A 146 -22.37 -0.30 11.66
C PHE A 146 -21.18 0.57 11.21
N LEU A 147 -20.86 0.58 9.91
CA LEU A 147 -19.81 1.43 9.35
C LEU A 147 -20.37 2.44 8.36
N MET A 148 -21.04 1.97 7.31
CA MET A 148 -21.61 2.83 6.27
C MET A 148 -22.75 2.15 5.50
N GLU A 149 -23.56 2.95 4.85
CA GLU A 149 -24.68 2.53 4.00
C GLU A 149 -24.48 3.06 2.59
N LEU A 150 -24.61 2.18 1.61
CA LEU A 150 -24.43 2.46 0.19
C LEU A 150 -25.76 2.38 -0.55
N ARG A 151 -25.93 3.28 -1.52
CA ARG A 151 -27.03 3.23 -2.48
C ARG A 151 -26.49 3.06 -3.91
N PRO A 152 -27.07 2.15 -4.71
CA PRO A 152 -26.74 2.08 -6.12
C PRO A 152 -27.09 3.39 -6.85
N VAL A 153 -26.18 3.87 -7.68
CA VAL A 153 -26.39 5.02 -8.56
C VAL A 153 -26.95 4.51 -9.90
N ALA A 154 -28.10 5.04 -10.33
CA ALA A 154 -28.71 4.65 -11.59
C ALA A 154 -27.85 5.13 -12.77
N GLY A 155 -27.41 4.20 -13.62
CA GLY A 155 -26.60 4.50 -14.82
C GLY A 155 -25.24 3.81 -14.87
N ALA A 156 -24.89 2.99 -13.89
CA ALA A 156 -23.65 2.20 -13.86
C ALA A 156 -23.68 1.07 -14.90
N GLY A 157 -23.44 1.43 -16.15
CA GLY A 157 -23.16 0.50 -17.22
C GLY A 157 -21.82 -0.17 -16.96
N VAL A 158 -21.85 -1.51 -16.84
CA VAL A 158 -20.67 -2.35 -16.91
C VAL A 158 -19.96 -2.04 -18.23
N SER A 159 -18.77 -1.43 -18.16
CA SER A 159 -17.89 -1.27 -19.32
C SER A 159 -17.41 -2.67 -19.72
N ASN A 160 -18.16 -3.28 -20.64
CA ASN A 160 -17.75 -4.51 -21.29
C ASN A 160 -16.67 -4.17 -22.30
N ALA A 161 -15.55 -4.88 -22.22
CA ALA A 161 -14.45 -4.80 -23.16
C ALA A 161 -14.96 -4.99 -24.60
N ALA A 162 -14.78 -3.99 -25.45
CA ALA A 162 -15.05 -4.07 -26.88
C ALA A 162 -13.78 -4.52 -27.63
N GLU A 163 -13.97 -5.39 -28.62
CA GLU A 163 -12.97 -5.84 -29.60
C GLU A 163 -12.52 -4.71 -30.56
N PRO A 164 -11.37 -4.86 -31.26
CA PRO A 164 -10.41 -3.78 -31.44
C PRO A 164 -10.88 -2.72 -32.45
N ARG A 165 -10.91 -1.47 -31.99
CA ARG A 165 -10.88 -0.26 -32.82
C ARG A 165 -9.48 0.32 -32.72
N ASN A 166 -8.72 0.37 -33.82
CA ASN A 166 -7.41 1.06 -33.95
C ASN A 166 -6.74 1.37 -32.59
N GLU A 167 -6.30 0.32 -31.88
CA GLU A 167 -5.71 0.45 -30.56
C GLU A 167 -4.26 0.91 -30.72
N ILE A 168 -3.94 2.08 -30.18
CA ILE A 168 -2.56 2.54 -30.06
C ILE A 168 -1.97 1.81 -28.87
N THR A 169 -0.82 1.18 -29.07
CA THR A 169 -0.13 0.39 -28.04
C THR A 169 1.29 0.89 -27.85
N ARG A 170 1.72 1.03 -26.59
CA ARG A 170 3.11 1.31 -26.22
C ARG A 170 3.56 0.37 -25.12
N GLN A 171 4.72 -0.24 -25.30
CA GLN A 171 5.35 -1.06 -24.28
C GLN A 171 6.14 -0.17 -23.31
N VAL A 172 6.01 -0.43 -22.02
CA VAL A 172 6.68 0.29 -20.93
C VAL A 172 7.27 -0.73 -19.97
N THR A 173 8.47 -0.46 -19.45
CA THR A 173 9.04 -1.25 -18.36
C THR A 173 8.80 -0.51 -17.05
N VAL A 174 8.26 -1.20 -16.05
CA VAL A 174 7.79 -0.55 -14.82
C VAL A 174 8.95 -0.30 -13.85
N PRO A 175 9.30 0.97 -13.54
CA PRO A 175 10.39 1.31 -12.64
C PRO A 175 10.00 1.38 -11.17
N LEU A 176 8.76 1.05 -10.82
CA LEU A 176 8.22 1.18 -9.46
C LEU A 176 8.73 0.04 -8.59
N MET A 177 9.48 0.32 -7.52
CA MET A 177 10.10 -0.70 -6.65
C MET A 177 9.11 -1.72 -6.11
N HIS A 178 7.91 -1.26 -5.74
CA HIS A 178 6.87 -2.09 -5.17
C HIS A 178 5.80 -2.52 -6.19
N GLY A 179 5.98 -2.17 -7.48
CA GLY A 179 5.01 -2.43 -8.53
C GLY A 179 3.85 -1.43 -8.56
N ILE A 180 2.76 -1.77 -9.26
CA ILE A 180 1.56 -0.93 -9.33
C ILE A 180 0.63 -1.26 -8.16
N HIS A 181 0.95 -0.75 -6.97
CA HIS A 181 0.09 -0.81 -5.78
C HIS A 181 -0.86 0.41 -5.73
N ALA A 182 -1.56 0.59 -4.61
CA ALA A 182 -2.60 1.61 -4.41
C ALA A 182 -2.23 3.01 -4.94
N ARG A 183 -1.04 3.54 -4.59
CA ARG A 183 -0.63 4.92 -4.93
C ARG A 183 -0.32 5.09 -6.43
N PRO A 184 0.57 4.29 -7.05
CA PRO A 184 0.72 4.26 -8.51
C PRO A 184 -0.59 4.01 -9.27
N ALA A 185 -1.40 3.06 -8.83
CA ALA A 185 -2.67 2.71 -9.48
C ALA A 185 -3.64 3.89 -9.49
N ALA A 186 -3.76 4.60 -8.36
CA ALA A 186 -4.62 5.77 -8.24
C ALA A 186 -4.15 6.91 -9.16
N ARG A 187 -2.84 7.18 -9.23
CA ARG A 187 -2.30 8.22 -10.11
C ARG A 187 -2.52 7.90 -11.59
N ILE A 188 -2.33 6.65 -11.99
CA ILE A 188 -2.62 6.20 -13.35
C ILE A 188 -4.12 6.35 -13.65
N ALA A 189 -4.99 5.96 -12.72
CA ALA A 189 -6.43 6.07 -12.91
C ALA A 189 -6.92 7.51 -13.00
N GLU A 190 -6.43 8.41 -12.15
CA GLU A 190 -6.76 9.84 -12.23
C GLU A 190 -6.32 10.45 -13.57
N LEU A 191 -5.11 10.13 -14.03
CA LEU A 191 -4.66 10.55 -15.36
C LEU A 191 -5.52 9.93 -16.48
N ALA A 192 -5.86 8.64 -16.40
CA ALA A 192 -6.68 7.96 -17.41
C ALA A 192 -8.11 8.53 -17.50
N LYS A 193 -8.66 9.06 -16.40
CA LYS A 193 -9.97 9.72 -16.37
C LYS A 193 -9.97 11.08 -17.09
N THR A 194 -8.82 11.72 -17.31
CA THR A 194 -8.78 13.01 -18.04
C THR A 194 -8.90 12.85 -19.56
N PHE A 195 -8.77 11.62 -20.08
CA PHE A 195 -8.87 11.32 -21.50
C PHE A 195 -10.24 10.74 -21.87
N ALA A 196 -10.70 11.02 -23.09
CA ALA A 196 -11.92 10.43 -23.63
C ALA A 196 -11.69 8.97 -24.08
N ALA A 197 -10.49 8.65 -24.58
CA ALA A 197 -10.11 7.32 -25.04
C ALA A 197 -10.25 6.26 -23.97
N GLU A 198 -10.75 5.08 -24.35
CA GLU A 198 -10.66 3.91 -23.48
C GLU A 198 -9.21 3.49 -23.36
N THR A 199 -8.75 3.29 -22.12
CA THR A 199 -7.35 3.01 -21.81
C THR A 199 -7.24 1.73 -20.98
N ALA A 200 -6.22 0.93 -21.24
CA ALA A 200 -5.97 -0.33 -20.55
C ALA A 200 -4.48 -0.58 -20.32
N LEU A 201 -4.17 -1.29 -19.24
CA LEU A 201 -2.86 -1.90 -19.02
C LEU A 201 -2.98 -3.42 -19.21
N VAL A 202 -1.98 -4.00 -19.87
CA VAL A 202 -1.89 -5.43 -20.13
C VAL A 202 -0.54 -5.98 -19.67
N THR A 203 -0.58 -7.09 -18.94
CA THR A 203 0.59 -7.87 -18.51
C THR A 203 0.37 -9.35 -18.79
N GLY A 204 1.12 -9.90 -19.74
CA GLY A 204 0.88 -11.23 -20.28
C GLY A 204 -0.55 -11.32 -20.85
N GLU A 205 -1.37 -12.20 -20.28
CA GLU A 205 -2.77 -12.40 -20.68
C GLU A 205 -3.77 -11.55 -19.87
N ARG A 206 -3.32 -10.86 -18.82
CA ARG A 206 -4.20 -10.08 -17.94
C ARG A 206 -4.34 -8.66 -18.45
N ARG A 207 -5.58 -8.20 -18.61
CA ARG A 207 -5.95 -6.85 -19.04
C ARG A 207 -6.79 -6.19 -17.96
N SER A 208 -6.54 -4.91 -17.69
CA SER A 208 -7.41 -4.08 -16.86
C SER A 208 -7.56 -2.70 -17.47
N SER A 209 -8.74 -2.10 -17.28
CA SER A 209 -8.94 -0.67 -17.52
C SER A 209 -7.93 0.14 -16.71
N ALA A 210 -7.30 1.12 -17.35
CA ALA A 210 -6.39 2.04 -16.67
C ALA A 210 -7.15 2.99 -15.73
N ARG A 211 -8.48 3.12 -15.89
CA ARG A 211 -9.34 3.92 -15.01
C ARG A 211 -9.74 3.23 -13.73
N SER A 212 -9.50 1.92 -13.59
CA SER A 212 -9.82 1.14 -12.41
C SER A 212 -8.57 0.89 -11.57
N PRO A 213 -8.35 1.63 -10.46
CA PRO A 213 -7.20 1.40 -9.60
C PRO A 213 -7.13 -0.04 -9.08
N VAL A 214 -8.28 -0.62 -8.70
CA VAL A 214 -8.36 -2.00 -8.20
C VAL A 214 -7.97 -3.00 -9.27
N GLY A 215 -8.48 -2.83 -10.50
CA GLY A 215 -8.10 -3.69 -11.62
C GLY A 215 -6.60 -3.59 -11.93
N LEU A 216 -6.02 -2.39 -11.86
CA LEU A 216 -4.58 -2.20 -12.01
C LEU A 216 -3.75 -2.91 -10.93
N MET A 217 -4.19 -2.85 -9.67
CA MET A 217 -3.55 -3.58 -8.57
C MET A 217 -3.67 -5.11 -8.76
N ALA A 218 -4.80 -5.59 -9.27
CA ALA A 218 -5.04 -7.01 -9.53
C ALA A 218 -4.17 -7.57 -10.67
N LEU A 219 -3.65 -6.73 -11.57
CA LEU A 219 -2.64 -7.14 -12.55
C LEU A 219 -1.34 -7.63 -11.90
N ALA A 220 -1.11 -7.34 -10.62
CA ALA A 220 0.05 -7.78 -9.84
C ALA A 220 1.40 -7.48 -10.51
N VAL A 221 1.49 -6.33 -11.17
CA VAL A 221 2.67 -5.85 -11.90
C VAL A 221 3.80 -5.54 -10.93
N ARG A 222 5.01 -6.02 -11.21
CA ARG A 222 6.21 -5.89 -10.39
C ARG A 222 7.22 -4.92 -11.00
N HIS A 223 8.19 -4.52 -10.18
CA HIS A 223 9.38 -3.81 -10.66
C HIS A 223 10.08 -4.59 -11.77
N GLY A 224 10.36 -3.92 -12.89
CA GLY A 224 11.02 -4.49 -14.05
C GLY A 224 10.12 -5.29 -15.00
N ASP A 225 8.83 -5.43 -14.70
CA ASP A 225 7.88 -6.05 -15.63
C ASP A 225 7.71 -5.16 -16.87
N ALA A 226 7.63 -5.80 -18.03
CA ALA A 226 7.24 -5.15 -19.27
C ALA A 226 5.73 -5.27 -19.43
N ILE A 227 5.04 -4.13 -19.51
CA ILE A 227 3.60 -4.05 -19.69
C ILE A 227 3.28 -3.29 -20.97
N GLN A 228 2.07 -3.49 -21.48
CA GLN A 228 1.54 -2.73 -22.61
C GLN A 228 0.50 -1.73 -22.10
N VAL A 229 0.65 -0.47 -22.53
CA VAL A 229 -0.35 0.58 -22.40
C VAL A 229 -1.12 0.64 -23.71
N LEU A 230 -2.43 0.43 -23.65
CA LEU A 230 -3.32 0.47 -24.82
C LEU A 230 -4.31 1.62 -24.67
N ALA A 231 -4.63 2.28 -25.77
CA ALA A 231 -5.77 3.18 -25.83
C ALA A 231 -6.49 3.13 -27.17
N SER A 232 -7.80 3.34 -27.16
CA SER A 232 -8.64 3.51 -28.35
C SER A 232 -9.58 4.69 -28.19
N GLY A 233 -9.63 5.57 -29.18
CA GLY A 233 -10.45 6.78 -29.14
C GLY A 233 -9.78 7.96 -29.81
N VAL A 234 -10.41 9.13 -29.69
CA VAL A 234 -10.01 10.37 -30.38
C VAL A 234 -8.66 10.93 -29.90
N ASP A 235 -8.30 10.67 -28.64
CA ASP A 235 -7.08 11.14 -27.97
C ASP A 235 -6.19 9.97 -27.52
N ALA A 236 -6.32 8.80 -28.15
CA ALA A 236 -5.61 7.58 -27.78
C ALA A 236 -4.08 7.74 -27.74
N GLU A 237 -3.51 8.45 -28.72
CA GLU A 237 -2.05 8.63 -28.80
C GLU A 237 -1.52 9.45 -27.62
N ALA A 238 -2.22 10.55 -27.31
CA ALA A 238 -1.90 11.41 -26.17
C ALA A 238 -2.08 10.65 -24.84
N ALA A 239 -3.15 9.86 -24.71
CA ALA A 239 -3.42 9.05 -23.52
C ALA A 239 -2.31 8.01 -23.27
N VAL A 240 -1.93 7.24 -24.30
CA VAL A 240 -0.83 6.27 -24.20
C VAL A 240 0.49 6.95 -23.84
N ALA A 241 0.82 8.06 -24.51
CA ALA A 241 2.04 8.80 -24.25
C ALA A 241 2.11 9.32 -22.81
N ALA A 242 1.03 9.91 -22.31
CA ALA A 242 0.97 10.46 -20.96
C ALA A 242 1.02 9.37 -19.88
N ILE A 243 0.25 8.28 -20.02
CA ILE A 243 0.26 7.17 -19.06
C ILE A 243 1.64 6.50 -19.03
N ALA A 244 2.24 6.26 -20.20
CA ALA A 244 3.58 5.68 -20.27
C ALA A 244 4.64 6.58 -19.61
N ALA A 245 4.61 7.89 -19.90
CA ALA A 245 5.52 8.84 -19.29
C ALA A 245 5.34 8.92 -17.76
N LEU A 246 4.10 8.85 -17.26
CA LEU A 246 3.83 8.81 -15.83
C LEU A 246 4.46 7.57 -15.18
N ILE A 247 4.32 6.39 -15.78
CA ILE A 247 4.91 5.14 -15.27
C ILE A 247 6.43 5.21 -15.31
N GLU A 248 7.02 5.65 -16.42
CA GLU A 248 8.46 5.77 -16.63
C GLU A 248 9.11 6.80 -15.68
N SER A 249 8.36 7.83 -15.25
CA SER A 249 8.83 8.79 -14.25
C SER A 249 9.08 8.18 -12.87
N GLY A 250 8.56 6.97 -12.62
CA GLY A 250 8.63 6.29 -11.33
C GLY A 250 7.73 6.89 -10.25
N MET A 251 7.00 7.97 -10.51
CA MET A 251 6.02 8.58 -9.59
C MET A 251 6.58 8.92 -8.19
N GLY A 252 7.90 9.14 -8.07
CA GLY A 252 8.59 9.40 -6.81
C GLY A 252 9.00 8.13 -6.04
N GLU A 253 8.77 6.94 -6.59
CA GLU A 253 9.05 5.62 -6.01
C GLU A 253 9.87 4.73 -6.97
N GLY A 254 10.51 5.36 -7.95
CA GLY A 254 11.25 4.68 -9.00
C GLY A 254 12.59 4.13 -8.51
N ALA A 255 12.98 2.98 -9.04
CA ALA A 255 14.35 2.46 -9.00
C ALA A 255 14.86 2.20 -10.43
N PRO A 256 16.19 2.09 -10.62
CA PRO A 256 16.77 1.77 -11.91
C PRO A 256 16.26 0.43 -12.42
N VAL A 257 15.67 0.43 -13.62
CA VAL A 257 15.31 -0.79 -14.33
C VAL A 257 16.43 -1.13 -15.29
N ALA A 258 16.95 -2.36 -15.21
CA ALA A 258 17.89 -2.84 -16.21
C ALA A 258 17.20 -2.81 -17.58
N ALA A 259 17.70 -1.95 -18.48
CA ALA A 259 17.20 -1.87 -19.83
C ALA A 259 17.37 -3.24 -20.52
N LYS A 260 16.25 -3.92 -20.83
CA LYS A 260 16.27 -5.04 -21.76
C LYS A 260 16.41 -4.47 -23.17
N THR A 261 17.64 -4.21 -23.60
CA THR A 261 17.96 -4.06 -25.02
C THR A 261 17.77 -5.40 -25.71
N ALA A 262 17.19 -5.35 -26.91
CA ALA A 262 16.99 -6.50 -27.79
C ALA A 262 18.32 -7.27 -27.99
N SER A 263 18.24 -8.60 -27.85
CA SER A 263 19.19 -9.64 -28.31
C SER A 263 20.59 -9.16 -28.74
N ALA A 264 21.55 -9.24 -27.83
CA ALA A 264 22.98 -9.34 -28.13
C ALA A 264 23.60 -10.45 -27.25
N PRO A 265 24.64 -11.18 -27.72
CA PRO A 265 25.04 -12.45 -27.12
C PRO A 265 25.59 -12.27 -25.71
N ALA A 266 25.38 -13.32 -24.90
CA ALA A 266 25.60 -13.35 -23.46
C ALA A 266 26.93 -12.70 -23.04
N PRO A 267 26.93 -11.73 -22.11
CA PRO A 267 28.16 -11.29 -21.48
C PRO A 267 28.66 -12.39 -20.53
N ALA A 268 29.96 -12.61 -20.55
CA ALA A 268 30.65 -13.55 -19.68
C ALA A 268 30.30 -13.27 -18.21
N ALA A 269 30.07 -14.33 -17.44
CA ALA A 269 29.73 -14.29 -16.03
C ALA A 269 30.72 -13.41 -15.26
N ILE A 270 30.21 -12.31 -14.70
CA ILE A 270 30.93 -11.56 -13.68
C ILE A 270 30.79 -12.35 -12.39
N ALA A 271 31.92 -12.83 -11.87
CA ALA A 271 31.98 -13.53 -10.60
C ALA A 271 31.33 -12.69 -9.49
N ALA A 272 30.57 -13.35 -8.62
CA ALA A 272 29.99 -12.73 -7.44
C ALA A 272 31.10 -12.03 -6.63
N PRO A 273 30.85 -10.83 -6.07
CA PRO A 273 31.80 -10.24 -5.15
C PRO A 273 31.89 -11.13 -3.92
N GLU A 274 33.11 -11.50 -3.53
CA GLU A 274 33.37 -12.21 -2.29
C GLU A 274 32.79 -11.41 -1.11
N PRO A 275 32.26 -12.08 -0.07
CA PRO A 275 31.83 -11.40 1.14
C PRO A 275 33.03 -10.64 1.71
N LEU A 276 32.94 -9.31 1.75
CA LEU A 276 33.96 -8.48 2.39
C LEU A 276 33.97 -8.82 3.88
N ALA A 277 35.09 -9.35 4.36
CA ALA A 277 35.36 -9.48 5.78
C ALA A 277 35.18 -8.12 6.48
N PRO A 278 34.76 -8.09 7.76
CA PRO A 278 34.60 -6.83 8.48
C PRO A 278 35.88 -6.01 8.40
N ALA A 279 35.76 -4.77 7.92
CA ALA A 279 36.90 -3.88 7.77
C ALA A 279 37.54 -3.63 9.14
N ALA A 280 38.84 -3.91 9.26
CA ALA A 280 39.59 -3.62 10.47
C ALA A 280 39.55 -2.12 10.76
N LEU A 281 39.39 -1.75 12.05
CA LEU A 281 39.40 -0.37 12.49
C LEU A 281 40.75 0.28 12.10
N PRO A 282 40.75 1.51 11.56
CA PRO A 282 41.97 2.23 11.26
C PRO A 282 42.84 2.39 12.52
N ALA A 283 44.14 2.08 12.40
CA ALA A 283 45.08 2.13 13.53
C ALA A 283 45.29 3.55 14.10
N ASP A 284 44.93 4.57 13.33
CA ASP A 284 44.97 5.98 13.72
C ASP A 284 43.68 6.47 14.41
N GLY A 285 42.68 5.59 14.57
CA GLY A 285 41.40 5.90 15.22
C GLY A 285 40.46 6.78 14.39
N VAL A 286 40.78 7.07 13.11
CA VAL A 286 39.99 7.98 12.27
C VAL A 286 39.14 7.19 11.28
N LEU A 287 37.84 7.09 11.55
CA LEU A 287 36.87 6.49 10.63
C LEU A 287 36.56 7.46 9.47
N LYS A 288 37.02 7.12 8.26
CA LYS A 288 36.62 7.82 7.04
C LYS A 288 35.28 7.26 6.57
N GLY A 289 34.25 8.10 6.55
CA GLY A 289 32.91 7.70 6.13
C GLY A 289 32.89 7.16 4.69
N VAL A 290 32.12 6.09 4.45
CA VAL A 290 31.86 5.54 3.11
C VAL A 290 30.55 6.13 2.60
N LEU A 291 30.53 6.52 1.33
CA LEU A 291 29.41 7.19 0.69
C LEU A 291 28.30 6.15 0.38
N ALA A 292 27.25 6.12 1.20
CA ALA A 292 26.18 5.12 1.10
C ALA A 292 25.16 5.39 -0.03
N ALA A 293 24.99 6.65 -0.44
CA ALA A 293 24.12 7.06 -1.55
C ALA A 293 24.56 8.42 -2.13
N SER A 294 24.50 8.59 -3.45
CA SER A 294 24.75 9.87 -4.11
C SER A 294 23.50 10.76 -4.09
N GLY A 295 23.57 11.93 -3.45
CA GLY A 295 22.49 12.92 -3.40
C GLY A 295 22.85 14.17 -2.60
N LEU A 296 22.06 15.25 -2.72
CA LEU A 296 22.26 16.53 -2.03
C LEU A 296 21.20 16.69 -0.93
N ALA A 297 21.61 16.83 0.33
CA ALA A 297 20.71 17.13 1.45
C ALA A 297 20.99 18.55 1.97
N ILE A 298 19.95 19.40 2.04
CA ILE A 298 20.04 20.76 2.57
C ILE A 298 19.23 20.82 3.87
N GLY A 299 19.92 21.09 4.98
CA GLY A 299 19.29 21.16 6.29
C GLY A 299 20.31 21.45 7.39
N LYS A 300 19.82 21.68 8.61
CA LYS A 300 20.68 21.90 9.76
C LYS A 300 21.16 20.55 10.30
N ALA A 301 22.44 20.25 10.14
CA ALA A 301 23.04 19.08 10.78
C ALA A 301 23.02 19.29 12.30
N VAL A 302 22.46 18.33 13.02
CA VAL A 302 22.49 18.29 14.48
C VAL A 302 23.18 17.02 14.92
N ARG A 303 24.09 17.13 15.89
CA ARG A 303 24.69 15.97 16.55
C ARG A 303 23.77 15.60 17.71
N LEU A 304 23.08 14.48 17.59
CA LEU A 304 22.45 13.85 18.74
C LEU A 304 23.57 13.29 19.62
N ALA A 305 23.93 14.04 20.65
CA ALA A 305 24.74 13.52 21.73
C ALA A 305 23.76 12.94 22.76
N SER A 306 23.74 11.62 22.90
CA SER A 306 23.20 11.01 24.11
C SER A 306 24.00 11.56 25.28
N SER A 307 23.34 12.17 26.26
CA SER A 307 23.99 12.49 27.52
C SER A 307 24.47 11.17 28.13
N ASP A 308 25.78 11.03 28.33
CA ASP A 308 26.31 9.89 29.08
C ASP A 308 25.63 9.89 30.45
N ILE A 309 24.98 8.78 30.79
CA ILE A 309 24.45 8.59 32.12
C ILE A 309 25.68 8.48 33.02
N ALA A 310 25.82 9.39 33.97
CA ALA A 310 26.85 9.30 34.99
C ALA A 310 26.54 8.08 35.89
N VAL A 311 27.07 6.92 35.52
CA VAL A 311 27.00 5.72 36.34
C VAL A 311 28.06 5.86 37.43
N ARG A 312 27.65 5.82 38.70
CA ARG A 312 28.60 5.68 39.81
C ARG A 312 29.13 4.25 39.77
N GLU A 313 30.41 4.10 39.42
CA GLU A 313 31.08 2.81 39.33
C GLU A 313 31.48 2.27 40.72
N ASP A 314 31.65 3.16 41.70
CA ASP A 314 31.92 2.81 43.09
C ASP A 314 30.63 2.68 43.89
N GLY A 315 30.41 1.50 44.47
CA GLY A 315 29.30 1.26 45.39
C GLY A 315 29.52 1.93 46.76
N GLN A 316 28.43 2.29 47.43
CA GLN A 316 28.44 2.88 48.78
C GLN A 316 28.36 1.84 49.91
N GLY A 317 28.68 0.58 49.58
CA GLY A 317 28.59 -0.57 50.49
C GLY A 317 27.24 -1.31 50.37
N ALA A 318 27.27 -2.63 50.59
CA ALA A 318 26.15 -3.53 50.30
C ALA A 318 24.80 -3.09 50.91
N ALA A 319 24.79 -2.62 52.16
CA ALA A 319 23.57 -2.17 52.81
C ALA A 319 22.92 -0.94 52.16
N SER A 320 23.74 -0.03 51.61
CA SER A 320 23.24 1.17 50.91
C SER A 320 22.67 0.80 49.53
N GLU A 321 23.35 -0.10 48.82
CA GLU A 321 22.92 -0.58 47.50
C GLU A 321 21.63 -1.41 47.59
N ASP A 322 21.51 -2.30 48.59
CA ASP A 322 20.31 -3.09 48.80
C ASP A 322 19.10 -2.19 49.13
N ALA A 323 19.29 -1.16 49.97
CA ALA A 323 18.23 -0.21 50.27
C ALA A 323 17.82 0.62 49.03
N ALA A 324 18.79 1.02 48.21
CA ALA A 324 18.54 1.73 46.96
C ALA A 324 17.78 0.87 45.94
N LEU A 325 18.13 -0.41 45.84
CA LEU A 325 17.45 -1.38 44.97
C LEU A 325 15.99 -1.58 45.40
N VAL A 326 15.73 -1.79 46.69
CA VAL A 326 14.36 -1.93 47.21
C VAL A 326 13.53 -0.69 46.91
N ALA A 327 14.08 0.51 47.16
CA ALA A 327 13.39 1.77 46.87
C ALA A 327 13.12 1.98 45.37
N ALA A 328 14.00 1.50 44.48
CA ALA A 328 13.79 1.54 43.04
C ALA A 328 12.69 0.56 42.60
N LEU A 329 12.66 -0.66 43.15
CA LEU A 329 11.63 -1.65 42.86
C LEU A 329 10.24 -1.18 43.30
N ASP A 330 10.14 -0.46 44.41
CA ASP A 330 8.87 0.12 44.89
C ASP A 330 8.36 1.27 44.02
N LYS A 331 9.22 1.92 43.22
CA LYS A 331 8.81 2.97 42.27
C LYS A 331 8.26 2.43 40.94
N VAL A 332 8.59 1.19 40.60
CA VAL A 332 8.24 0.56 39.32
C VAL A 332 7.08 -0.45 39.48
N ARG A 333 6.78 -0.85 40.72
CA ARG A 333 5.56 -1.58 41.09
C ARG A 333 4.38 -0.63 41.28
#